data_AF-A0A536ZJG9-F1
#
_entry.id   AF-A0A536ZJG9-F1
#
_cell.length_a   1.000
_cell.length_b   1.000
_cell.length_c   1.000
_cell.angle_alpha   90.00
_cell.angle_beta   90.00
_cell.angle_gamma   90.00
#
_symmetry.space_group_name_H-M   'P 1'
#
loop_
_entity.id
_entity.type
_entity.pdbx_description
1 polymer ?
#
loop_
_entity_poly.entity_id
_entity_poly.type
_entity_poly.pdbx_seq_one_letter_code
_entity_poly.pdbx_strand_id
1 'polypeptide(L)'
;KGFLTGAINENTTFDSTDFRNIVPRFTPEARKANHALVDLLGEIAARKKVTPAQIALAWLLAQKPWIVPIPGTTKLHRLEENIGAAAVELTPEDLLTIDSAVSKITLQGARYPEHLQRLVGR
;
A
#
# COMPACT_ATOMS: atom_id res chain seq x y z
N LYS A 1 1.40 3.86 -5.68
CA LYS A 1 0.30 4.50 -6.46
C LYS A 1 -1.02 4.49 -5.66
N GLY A 2 -1.00 4.94 -4.39
CA GLY A 2 -2.23 5.11 -3.59
C GLY A 2 -3.00 3.84 -3.16
N PHE A 3 -2.74 2.67 -3.73
CA PHE A 3 -3.54 1.46 -3.48
C PHE A 3 -3.72 1.11 -1.99
N LEU A 4 -2.64 1.09 -1.22
CA LEU A 4 -2.67 0.73 0.20
C LEU A 4 -3.29 1.80 1.12
N THR A 5 -3.71 2.95 0.57
CA THR A 5 -4.34 4.01 1.38
C THR A 5 -5.82 3.79 1.62
N GLY A 6 -6.43 2.76 1.01
CA GLY A 6 -7.87 2.51 1.08
C GLY A 6 -8.72 3.40 0.16
N ALA A 7 -8.13 4.40 -0.49
CA ALA A 7 -8.84 5.32 -1.38
C ALA A 7 -9.25 4.69 -2.74
N ILE A 8 -8.83 3.45 -3.03
CA ILE A 8 -9.12 2.76 -4.29
C ILE A 8 -9.85 1.45 -3.94
N ASN A 9 -11.11 1.36 -4.32
CA ASN A 9 -11.96 0.17 -4.17
C ASN A 9 -12.21 -0.53 -5.51
N GLU A 10 -12.99 -1.62 -5.53
CA GLU A 10 -13.34 -2.38 -6.74
C GLU A 10 -14.10 -1.58 -7.80
N ASN A 11 -14.85 -0.56 -7.38
CA ASN A 11 -15.69 0.27 -8.26
C ASN A 11 -14.99 1.56 -8.72
N THR A 12 -13.76 1.80 -8.26
CA THR A 12 -13.00 3.00 -8.64
C THR A 12 -12.74 3.01 -10.14
N THR A 13 -13.14 4.09 -10.81
CA THR A 13 -12.76 4.36 -12.20
C THR A 13 -11.64 5.40 -12.21
N PHE A 14 -10.78 5.32 -13.21
CA PHE A 14 -9.76 6.33 -13.44
C PHE A 14 -10.09 7.13 -14.69
N ASP A 15 -9.58 8.36 -14.75
CA ASP A 15 -9.58 9.13 -15.99
C ASP A 15 -8.88 8.35 -17.11
N SER A 16 -9.32 8.51 -18.36
CA SER A 16 -8.78 7.75 -19.49
C SER A 16 -7.28 7.93 -19.69
N THR A 17 -6.73 9.07 -19.27
CA THR A 17 -5.29 9.38 -19.36
C THR A 17 -4.47 8.87 -18.17
N ASP A 18 -5.11 8.32 -17.14
CA ASP A 18 -4.41 7.85 -15.95
C ASP A 18 -3.60 6.58 -16.22
N PHE A 19 -2.31 6.62 -15.90
CA PHE A 19 -1.40 5.49 -16.03
C PHE A 19 -1.88 4.24 -15.27
N ARG A 20 -2.69 4.38 -14.21
CA ARG A 20 -3.24 3.23 -13.48
C ARG A 20 -4.10 2.33 -14.37
N ASN A 21 -4.69 2.85 -15.46
CA ASN A 21 -5.47 2.03 -16.40
C ASN A 21 -4.65 0.94 -17.08
N ILE A 22 -3.36 1.17 -17.32
CA ILE A 22 -2.50 0.19 -18.00
C ILE A 22 -1.77 -0.73 -17.03
N VAL A 23 -1.81 -0.46 -15.72
CA VAL A 23 -1.06 -1.21 -14.71
C VAL A 23 -1.85 -2.46 -14.31
N PRO A 24 -1.29 -3.68 -14.47
CA PRO A 24 -2.01 -4.93 -14.19
C PRO A 24 -2.55 -5.04 -12.76
N ARG A 25 -1.90 -4.41 -11.79
CA ARG A 25 -2.35 -4.39 -10.39
C ARG A 25 -3.62 -3.58 -10.12
N PHE A 26 -4.09 -2.79 -11.09
CA PHE A 26 -5.29 -1.96 -10.98
C PHE A 26 -6.49 -2.46 -11.82
N THR A 27 -6.39 -3.62 -12.47
CA THR A 27 -7.57 -4.24 -13.11
C THR A 27 -8.64 -4.54 -12.06
N PRO A 28 -9.93 -4.60 -12.42
CA PRO A 28 -11.01 -4.91 -11.47
C PRO A 28 -10.75 -6.20 -10.68
N GLU A 29 -10.27 -7.25 -11.34
CA GLU A 29 -9.98 -8.56 -10.75
C GLU A 29 -8.83 -8.44 -9.74
N ALA A 30 -7.74 -7.76 -10.13
CA ALA A 30 -6.59 -7.55 -9.26
C ALA A 30 -6.94 -6.65 -8.06
N ARG A 31 -7.76 -5.60 -8.25
CA ARG A 31 -8.23 -4.75 -7.14
C ARG A 31 -9.06 -5.54 -6.15
N LYS A 32 -9.97 -6.38 -6.62
CA LYS A 32 -10.80 -7.26 -5.77
C LYS A 32 -9.93 -8.26 -5.01
N ALA A 33 -9.03 -8.96 -5.69
CA ALA A 33 -8.13 -9.93 -5.05
C ALA A 33 -7.19 -9.29 -4.02
N ASN A 34 -6.68 -8.09 -4.32
CA ASN A 34 -5.77 -7.36 -3.43
C ASN A 34 -6.50 -6.56 -2.34
N HIS A 35 -7.83 -6.51 -2.33
CA HIS A 35 -8.62 -5.73 -1.36
C HIS A 35 -8.45 -6.26 0.06
N ALA A 36 -8.30 -7.58 0.21
CA ALA A 36 -8.00 -8.21 1.51
C ALA A 36 -6.78 -7.61 2.22
N LEU A 37 -5.78 -7.12 1.48
CA LEU A 37 -4.63 -6.44 2.07
C LEU A 37 -5.00 -5.05 2.60
N VAL A 38 -5.89 -4.34 1.89
CA VAL A 38 -6.39 -3.03 2.31
C VAL A 38 -7.24 -3.18 3.57
N ASP A 39 -8.11 -4.19 3.62
CA ASP A 39 -8.95 -4.48 4.79
C ASP A 39 -8.10 -4.79 6.02
N LEU A 40 -7.09 -5.66 5.89
CA LEU A 40 -6.14 -5.96 6.95
C LEU A 40 -5.47 -4.70 7.51
N LEU A 41 -4.94 -3.84 6.63
CA LEU A 41 -4.30 -2.60 7.06
C LEU A 41 -5.32 -1.66 7.72
N GLY A 42 -6.56 -1.64 7.25
CA GLY A 42 -7.67 -0.89 7.83
C GLY A 42 -8.01 -1.33 9.26
N GLU A 43 -8.09 -2.63 9.51
CA GLU A 43 -8.36 -3.19 10.85
C GLU A 43 -7.27 -2.81 11.85
N ILE A 44 -6.00 -2.94 11.46
CA ILE A 44 -4.87 -2.58 12.30
C ILE A 44 -4.84 -1.07 12.55
N ALA A 45 -5.09 -0.28 11.50
CA ALA A 45 -5.16 1.17 11.58
C ALA A 45 -6.26 1.63 12.56
N ALA A 46 -7.45 1.01 12.50
CA ALA A 46 -8.55 1.28 13.41
C ALA A 46 -8.20 0.98 14.88
N ARG A 47 -7.58 -0.18 15.15
CA ARG A 47 -7.13 -0.55 16.51
C ARG A 47 -6.14 0.46 17.09
N LYS A 48 -5.24 0.99 16.25
CA LYS A 48 -4.21 1.97 16.64
C LYS A 48 -4.63 3.43 16.51
N LYS A 49 -5.84 3.71 16.00
CA LYS A 49 -6.36 5.07 15.74
C LYS A 49 -5.46 5.90 14.81
N VAL A 50 -4.92 5.24 13.78
CA VAL A 50 -4.07 5.83 12.75
C VAL A 50 -4.65 5.55 11.37
N THR A 51 -4.04 6.06 10.31
CA THR A 51 -4.50 5.80 8.93
C THR A 51 -3.89 4.53 8.35
N PRO A 52 -4.54 3.86 7.38
CA PRO A 52 -3.95 2.72 6.67
C PRO A 52 -2.61 3.06 6.00
N ALA A 53 -2.46 4.31 5.52
CA ALA A 53 -1.21 4.80 4.96
C ALA A 53 -0.08 4.83 6.00
N GLN A 54 -0.39 5.23 7.24
CA GLN A 54 0.56 5.23 8.34
C GLN A 54 0.97 3.80 8.73
N ILE A 55 0.04 2.84 8.80
CA ILE A 55 0.38 1.43 9.05
C ILE A 55 1.29 0.89 7.95
N ALA A 56 1.00 1.18 6.68
CA ALA A 56 1.81 0.70 5.55
C ALA A 56 3.24 1.24 5.60
N LEU A 57 3.42 2.52 5.95
CA LEU A 57 4.74 3.14 6.10
C LEU A 57 5.47 2.65 7.35
N ALA A 58 4.77 2.50 8.48
CA ALA A 58 5.34 1.98 9.72
C ALA A 58 5.82 0.53 9.58
N TRP A 59 5.03 -0.31 8.89
CA TRP A 59 5.41 -1.69 8.59
C TRP A 59 6.67 -1.77 7.73
N LEU A 60 6.82 -0.87 6.75
CA LEU A 60 8.00 -0.77 5.90
C LEU A 60 9.24 -0.33 6.70
N LEU A 61 9.09 0.67 7.58
CA LEU A 61 10.15 1.12 8.49
C LEU A 61 10.60 0.01 9.45
N ALA A 62 9.67 -0.84 9.90
CA ALA A 62 9.97 -1.94 10.81
C ALA A 62 10.76 -3.11 10.17
N GLN A 63 10.83 -3.19 8.84
CA GLN A 63 11.47 -4.34 8.17
C GLN A 63 12.98 -4.41 8.41
N LYS A 64 13.67 -3.27 8.31
CA LYS A 64 15.12 -3.13 8.52
C LYS A 64 15.46 -1.70 8.94
N PRO A 65 16.48 -1.51 9.81
CA PRO A 65 16.83 -0.18 10.32
C PRO A 65 17.38 0.79 9.26
N TRP A 66 17.80 0.30 8.09
CA TRP A 66 18.31 1.12 6.99
C TRP A 66 17.27 1.44 5.91
N ILE A 67 16.00 1.08 6.12
CA ILE A 67 14.93 1.41 5.16
C ILE A 67 14.44 2.83 5.42
N VAL A 68 14.54 3.69 4.40
CA VAL A 68 14.03 5.06 4.42
C VAL A 68 12.98 5.22 3.32
N PRO A 69 11.67 5.23 3.64
CA PRO A 69 10.63 5.44 2.64
C PRO A 69 10.65 6.89 2.13
N ILE A 70 10.44 7.07 0.83
CA ILE A 70 10.28 8.39 0.20
C ILE A 70 8.83 8.50 -0.31
N PRO A 71 7.85 8.76 0.58
CA PRO A 71 6.46 8.84 0.18
C PRO A 71 6.19 10.11 -0.62
N GLY A 72 5.81 9.94 -1.89
CA GLY A 72 5.45 11.06 -2.75
C GLY A 72 4.08 11.65 -2.38
N THR A 73 4.00 12.97 -2.26
CA THR A 73 2.74 13.72 -2.07
C THR A 73 2.85 15.12 -2.68
N THR A 74 1.73 15.68 -3.11
CA THR A 74 1.60 17.09 -3.53
C THR A 74 0.78 17.93 -2.55
N LYS A 75 0.25 17.32 -1.48
CA LYS A 75 -0.67 17.95 -0.52
C LYS A 75 -0.06 17.97 0.89
N LEU A 76 -0.18 19.10 1.58
CA LEU A 76 0.38 19.29 2.92
C LEU A 76 -0.18 18.31 3.95
N HIS A 77 -1.51 18.15 4.02
CA HIS A 77 -2.11 17.20 4.97
C HIS A 77 -1.65 15.75 4.77
N ARG A 78 -1.28 15.37 3.54
CA ARG A 78 -0.71 14.04 3.25
C ARG A 78 0.74 13.93 3.70
N LEU A 79 1.50 15.03 3.66
CA LEU A 79 2.85 15.07 4.23
C LEU A 79 2.77 14.84 5.75
N GLU A 80 1.86 15.55 6.42
CA GLU A 80 1.64 15.39 7.87
C GLU A 80 1.21 13.96 8.22
N GLU A 81 0.27 13.39 7.47
CA GLU A 81 -0.15 11.98 7.59
C GLU A 81 1.06 11.04 7.46
N ASN A 82 1.88 11.21 6.42
CA ASN A 82 3.05 10.35 6.16
C ASN A 82 4.12 10.47 7.25
N ILE A 83 4.38 11.68 7.76
CA ILE A 83 5.34 11.89 8.86
C ILE A 83 4.86 11.18 10.12
N GLY A 84 3.55 11.22 10.40
CA GLY A 84 2.97 10.52 11.55
C GLY A 84 3.22 9.02 11.55
N ALA A 85 3.51 8.40 10.40
CA ALA A 85 3.85 6.98 10.34
C ALA A 85 5.12 6.62 11.13
N ALA A 86 6.08 7.54 11.25
CA ALA A 86 7.31 7.30 12.00
C ALA A 86 7.08 7.21 13.52
N ALA A 87 5.96 7.74 14.01
CA ALA A 87 5.56 7.66 15.41
C ALA A 87 4.67 6.43 15.71
N VAL A 88 4.33 5.62 14.69
CA VAL A 88 3.50 4.43 14.88
C VAL A 88 4.38 3.27 15.30
N GLU A 89 4.20 2.83 16.54
CA GLU A 89 4.82 1.62 17.06
C GLU A 89 4.00 0.38 16.68
N LEU A 90 4.61 -0.52 15.91
CA LEU A 90 4.07 -1.85 15.65
C LEU A 90 4.73 -2.84 16.62
N THR A 91 3.92 -3.52 17.43
CA THR A 91 4.45 -4.52 18.36
C THR A 91 4.88 -5.79 17.59
N PRO A 92 5.69 -6.67 18.19
CA PRO A 92 6.01 -7.96 17.58
C PRO A 92 4.76 -8.76 17.16
N GLU A 93 3.69 -8.69 17.94
CA GLU A 93 2.40 -9.33 17.64
C GLU A 93 1.71 -8.71 16.42
N ASP A 94 1.76 -7.38 16.28
CA ASP A 94 1.21 -6.71 15.08
C ASP A 94 1.98 -7.11 13.82
N LEU A 95 3.31 -7.16 13.91
CA LEU A 95 4.17 -7.58 12.80
C LEU A 95 3.90 -9.04 12.40
N LEU A 96 3.78 -9.95 13.37
CA LEU A 96 3.42 -11.35 13.14
C LEU A 96 2.03 -11.49 12.51
N THR A 97 1.06 -10.67 12.95
CA THR A 97 -0.29 -10.65 12.38
C THR A 97 -0.26 -10.20 10.92
N ILE A 98 0.47 -9.12 10.63
CA ILE A 98 0.64 -8.63 9.25
C ILE A 98 1.29 -9.70 8.38
N ASP A 99 2.41 -10.29 8.81
CA ASP A 99 3.14 -11.28 8.04
C ASP A 99 2.32 -12.57 7.78
N SER A 100 1.62 -13.05 8.82
CA SER A 100 0.75 -14.22 8.72
C SER A 100 -0.46 -14.00 7.81
N ALA A 101 -0.98 -12.77 7.74
CA ALA A 101 -2.08 -12.44 6.85
C ALA A 101 -1.59 -12.21 5.42
N VAL A 102 -0.50 -11.46 5.23
CA VAL A 102 0.10 -11.18 3.92
C VAL A 102 0.55 -12.47 3.22
N SER A 103 1.13 -13.43 3.95
CA SER A 103 1.54 -14.73 3.39
C SER A 103 0.38 -15.57 2.83
N LYS A 104 -0.86 -15.31 3.26
CA LYS A 104 -2.07 -15.96 2.75
C LYS A 104 -2.72 -15.22 1.59
N ILE A 105 -2.29 -13.98 1.32
CA ILE A 105 -2.85 -13.14 0.27
C ILE A 105 -2.04 -13.33 -1.01
N THR A 106 -2.64 -14.00 -1.99
CA THR A 106 -2.06 -14.08 -3.34
C THR A 106 -2.28 -12.75 -4.07
N LEU A 107 -1.24 -11.92 -4.08
CA LEU A 107 -1.29 -10.64 -4.79
C LEU A 107 -1.41 -10.86 -6.31
N GLN A 108 -2.42 -10.25 -6.91
CA GLN A 108 -2.66 -10.30 -8.35
C GLN A 108 -2.18 -9.04 -9.05
N GLY A 109 -1.67 -9.23 -10.27
CA GLY A 109 -1.18 -8.15 -11.13
C GLY A 109 0.26 -7.73 -10.84
N ALA A 110 1.05 -7.67 -11.91
CA ALA A 110 2.42 -7.15 -11.89
C ALA A 110 2.46 -5.66 -11.53
N ARG A 111 3.58 -5.23 -10.93
CA ARG A 111 3.81 -3.83 -10.53
C ARG A 111 3.86 -2.87 -11.73
N TYR A 112 4.33 -3.36 -12.87
CA TYR A 112 4.38 -2.64 -14.13
C TYR A 112 3.85 -3.52 -15.27
N PRO A 113 3.33 -2.92 -16.35
CA PRO A 113 3.12 -3.62 -17.61
C PRO A 113 4.43 -4.25 -18.10
N GLU A 114 4.35 -5.39 -18.77
CA GLU A 114 5.53 -6.16 -19.21
C GLU A 114 6.53 -5.31 -20.02
N HIS A 115 6.03 -4.49 -20.95
CA HIS A 115 6.87 -3.63 -21.79
C HIS A 115 7.64 -2.57 -20.99
N LEU A 116 7.08 -2.03 -19.89
CA LEU A 116 7.77 -1.10 -19.00
C LEU A 116 8.69 -1.82 -18.01
N GLN A 117 8.32 -3.04 -17.60
CA GLN A 117 9.14 -3.84 -16.70
C GLN A 117 10.50 -4.19 -17.33
N ARG A 118 10.55 -4.40 -18.65
CA ARG A 118 11.79 -4.63 -19.42
C ARG A 118 12.78 -3.43 -19.41
N LEU A 119 12.34 -2.25 -18.99
CA LEU A 119 13.16 -1.04 -18.91
C LEU A 119 13.74 -0.80 -17.51
N VAL A 120 13.28 -1.53 -16.49
CA VAL A 120 13.75 -1.36 -15.11
C VAL A 120 15.12 -2.01 -14.94
N GLY A 121 16.12 -1.24 -14.47
CA GLY A 121 17.47 -1.76 -14.18
C GLY A 121 18.37 -1.91 -15.41
N ARG A 122 18.00 -1.29 -16.53
CA ARG A 122 18.91 -1.03 -17.66
C ARG A 122 19.73 0.23 -17.45
#